data_AF-A0A7W1DLW5-F1
#
_entry.id   AF-A0A7W1DLW5-F1
#
_cell.length_a   1.000
_cell.length_b   1.000
_cell.length_c   1.000
_cell.angle_alpha   90.00
_cell.angle_beta   90.00
_cell.angle_gamma   90.00
#
_symmetry.space_group_name_H-M   'P 1'
#
loop_
_entity.id
_entity.type
_entity.pdbx_description
1 polymer ?
#
loop_
_entity_poly.entity_id
_entity_poly.type
_entity_poly.pdbx_seq_one_letter_code
_entity_poly.pdbx_strand_id
1 'polypeptide(L)'
;MTSAVKIPVTVKMRAGWDATEINAPDLAKRIEDAGAAAVAVHGRTAAQSYTGSSDWDLIARVASGLSIPVFGSGDCIEASQMVERMQSGVSGVLVGRGALRNPFIFEQASALMSGRPVRAITHEERGRFLLEYIELLQNERLGESAGFRHVAPGMGARPVSSEFPVSGESRGPARGHDKWVINKLRALNSWYTKGIDNGSHLRVRINAAESIPHLREIIEDFFLAPVSQ
;
A
#
# COMPACT_ATOMS: atom_id res chain seq x y z
N MET A 1 -7.96 -21.81 15.44
CA MET A 1 -7.49 -20.96 14.32
C MET A 1 -6.14 -21.46 13.83
N THR A 2 -5.10 -21.37 14.65
CA THR A 2 -3.73 -21.73 14.28
C THR A 2 -3.53 -23.22 14.07
N SER A 3 -4.27 -24.09 14.78
CA SER A 3 -4.26 -25.55 14.57
C SER A 3 -4.67 -26.02 13.17
N ALA A 4 -5.29 -25.15 12.36
CA ALA A 4 -5.71 -25.49 10.99
C ALA A 4 -4.54 -25.44 9.98
N VAL A 5 -3.42 -24.79 10.31
CA VAL A 5 -2.29 -24.56 9.40
C VAL A 5 -0.94 -24.71 10.11
N LYS A 6 0.13 -24.94 9.34
CA LYS A 6 1.51 -25.07 9.87
C LYS A 6 2.34 -23.79 9.77
N ILE A 7 1.81 -22.76 9.12
CA ILE A 7 2.46 -21.46 8.94
C ILE A 7 2.01 -20.46 10.01
N PRO A 8 2.81 -19.44 10.34
CA PRO A 8 2.41 -18.41 11.29
C PRO A 8 1.11 -17.72 10.88
N VAL A 9 0.17 -17.60 11.82
CA VAL A 9 -1.08 -16.85 11.62
C VAL A 9 -0.99 -15.53 12.35
N THR A 10 -1.21 -14.42 11.66
CA THR A 10 -1.27 -13.07 12.25
C THR A 10 -2.67 -12.49 12.09
N VAL A 11 -3.04 -11.54 12.96
CA VAL A 11 -4.36 -10.90 12.92
C VAL A 11 -4.21 -9.39 12.84
N LYS A 12 -4.97 -8.74 11.95
CA LYS A 12 -5.09 -7.28 11.91
C LYS A 12 -6.50 -6.85 12.31
N MET A 13 -6.57 -5.97 13.30
CA MET A 13 -7.82 -5.55 13.95
C MET A 13 -7.91 -4.03 14.11
N ARG A 14 -9.11 -3.58 14.51
CA ARG A 14 -9.44 -2.20 14.85
C ARG A 14 -9.63 -2.06 16.37
N ALA A 15 -9.78 -0.82 16.84
CA ALA A 15 -10.02 -0.51 18.26
C ALA A 15 -11.28 -1.17 18.83
N GLY A 16 -12.27 -1.43 17.97
CA GLY A 16 -13.62 -1.81 18.34
C GLY A 16 -14.60 -1.61 17.19
N TRP A 17 -15.89 -1.86 17.44
CA TRP A 17 -16.95 -1.60 16.47
C TRP A 17 -17.24 -0.10 16.35
N ASP A 18 -17.55 0.54 17.49
CA ASP A 18 -17.80 1.97 17.62
C ASP A 18 -17.29 2.52 18.97
N ALA A 19 -17.65 3.76 19.31
CA ALA A 19 -17.17 4.43 20.52
C ALA A 19 -17.67 3.79 21.84
N THR A 20 -18.74 2.98 21.79
CA THR A 20 -19.28 2.27 22.95
C THR A 20 -18.67 0.88 23.13
N GLU A 21 -18.03 0.35 22.08
CA GLU A 21 -17.47 -1.01 22.05
C GLU A 21 -15.96 -1.02 21.74
N ILE A 22 -15.15 -0.34 22.56
CA ILE A 22 -13.68 -0.36 22.46
C ILE A 22 -13.12 -1.60 23.17
N ASN A 23 -13.06 -2.72 22.45
CA ASN A 23 -12.70 -4.04 22.99
C ASN A 23 -11.33 -4.57 22.50
N ALA A 24 -10.50 -3.72 21.88
CA ALA A 24 -9.22 -4.15 21.34
C ALA A 24 -8.28 -4.87 22.32
N PRO A 25 -8.11 -4.44 23.59
CA PRO A 25 -7.24 -5.15 24.55
C PRO A 25 -7.71 -6.58 24.81
N ASP A 26 -9.01 -6.76 25.08
CA ASP A 26 -9.59 -8.07 25.35
C ASP A 26 -9.54 -8.98 24.12
N LEU A 27 -9.84 -8.45 22.94
CA LEU A 27 -9.78 -9.19 21.69
C LEU A 27 -8.34 -9.60 21.36
N ALA A 28 -7.37 -8.70 21.52
CA ALA A 28 -5.96 -8.99 21.28
C ALA A 28 -5.45 -10.11 22.19
N LYS A 29 -5.86 -10.12 23.47
CA LYS A 29 -5.49 -11.20 24.40
C LYS A 29 -6.06 -12.55 23.97
N ARG A 30 -7.35 -12.58 23.59
CA ARG A 30 -8.00 -13.80 23.06
C ARG A 30 -7.34 -14.31 21.78
N ILE A 31 -6.85 -13.41 20.93
CA ILE A 31 -6.12 -13.76 19.70
C ILE A 31 -4.75 -14.38 20.04
N GLU A 32 -4.03 -13.82 21.02
CA GLU A 32 -2.79 -14.40 21.54
C GLU A 32 -3.04 -15.80 22.11
N ASP A 33 -4.06 -15.96 22.97
CA ASP A 33 -4.43 -17.25 23.56
C ASP A 33 -4.83 -18.29 22.50
N ALA A 34 -5.37 -17.83 21.36
CA ALA A 34 -5.68 -18.67 20.20
C ALA A 34 -4.44 -19.05 19.36
N GLY A 35 -3.24 -18.62 19.77
CA GLY A 35 -1.95 -18.99 19.21
C GLY A 35 -1.46 -18.12 18.05
N ALA A 36 -1.99 -16.90 17.89
CA ALA A 36 -1.49 -15.99 16.85
C ALA A 36 0.00 -15.65 17.05
N ALA A 37 0.73 -15.56 15.95
CA ALA A 37 2.16 -15.22 15.96
C ALA A 37 2.42 -13.73 16.14
N ALA A 38 1.47 -12.87 15.76
CA ALA A 38 1.52 -11.42 15.95
C ALA A 38 0.14 -10.78 15.75
N VAL A 39 -0.04 -9.57 16.30
CA VAL A 39 -1.25 -8.77 16.11
C VAL A 39 -0.89 -7.38 15.57
N ALA A 40 -1.71 -6.87 14.65
CA ALA A 40 -1.65 -5.50 14.19
C ALA A 40 -2.93 -4.73 14.57
N VAL A 41 -2.80 -3.57 15.21
CA VAL A 41 -3.92 -2.78 15.72
C VAL A 41 -3.99 -1.44 15.00
N HIS A 42 -5.14 -1.16 14.38
CA HIS A 42 -5.52 0.20 14.00
C HIS A 42 -6.30 0.83 15.14
N GLY A 43 -5.79 1.92 15.73
CA GLY A 43 -6.42 2.66 16.84
C GLY A 43 -7.72 3.41 16.49
N ARG A 44 -8.40 3.05 15.40
CA ARG A 44 -9.75 3.54 15.06
C ARG A 44 -10.75 2.40 15.17
N THR A 45 -11.98 2.73 15.53
CA THR A 45 -13.13 1.81 15.47
C THR A 45 -13.57 1.59 14.04
N ALA A 46 -14.38 0.57 13.78
CA ALA A 46 -14.95 0.33 12.46
C ALA A 46 -15.83 1.53 12.01
N ALA A 47 -16.71 2.02 12.89
CA ALA A 47 -17.62 3.14 12.62
C ALA A 47 -16.89 4.43 12.24
N GLN A 48 -15.72 4.71 12.85
CA GLN A 48 -14.90 5.87 12.47
C GLN A 48 -14.39 5.80 11.02
N SER A 49 -14.27 4.62 10.42
CA SER A 49 -13.64 4.44 9.12
C SER A 49 -12.26 5.11 9.04
N TYR A 50 -12.17 6.30 8.43
CA TYR A 50 -10.95 7.11 8.34
C TYR A 50 -11.08 8.51 8.94
N THR A 51 -12.18 8.82 9.65
CA THR A 51 -12.39 10.09 10.35
C THR A 51 -11.69 10.09 11.72
N GLY A 52 -11.57 11.27 12.33
CA GLY A 52 -10.87 11.45 13.60
C GLY A 52 -9.39 11.04 13.53
N SER A 53 -8.82 10.71 14.68
CA SER A 53 -7.42 10.30 14.83
C SER A 53 -7.34 8.87 15.37
N SER A 54 -6.29 8.15 14.98
CA SER A 54 -5.96 6.85 15.56
C SER A 54 -5.50 7.02 17.01
N ASP A 55 -6.13 6.29 17.94
CA ASP A 55 -5.75 6.25 19.35
C ASP A 55 -4.48 5.38 19.51
N TRP A 56 -3.33 6.04 19.67
CA TRP A 56 -2.05 5.37 19.88
C TRP A 56 -1.78 4.99 21.34
N ASP A 57 -2.50 5.58 22.29
CA ASP A 57 -2.44 5.16 23.69
C ASP A 57 -3.14 3.81 23.87
N LEU A 58 -4.25 3.59 23.17
CA LEU A 58 -4.89 2.28 23.08
C LEU A 58 -3.95 1.24 22.48
N ILE A 59 -3.27 1.58 21.38
CA ILE A 59 -2.30 0.68 20.75
C ILE A 59 -1.18 0.33 21.75
N ALA A 60 -0.66 1.31 22.48
CA ALA A 60 0.37 1.11 23.51
C ALA A 60 -0.13 0.20 24.64
N ARG A 61 -1.36 0.40 25.12
CA ARG A 61 -1.99 -0.48 26.13
C ARG A 61 -2.06 -1.93 25.63
N VAL A 62 -2.49 -2.14 24.38
CA VAL A 62 -2.50 -3.49 23.78
C VAL A 62 -1.09 -4.07 23.72
N ALA A 63 -0.11 -3.30 23.22
CA ALA A 63 1.28 -3.77 23.11
C ALA A 63 1.87 -4.18 24.47
N SER A 64 1.59 -3.43 25.53
CA SER A 64 2.06 -3.76 26.90
C SER A 64 1.41 -5.00 27.52
N GLY A 65 0.23 -5.42 27.01
CA GLY A 65 -0.54 -6.53 27.57
C GLY A 65 -0.30 -7.90 26.92
N LEU A 66 0.46 -7.94 25.82
CA LEU A 66 0.73 -9.14 25.04
C LEU A 66 2.22 -9.51 25.14
N SER A 67 2.51 -10.80 25.00
CA SER A 67 3.87 -11.34 24.89
C SER A 67 4.30 -11.57 23.44
N ILE A 68 3.35 -11.69 22.51
CA ILE A 68 3.60 -11.72 21.06
C ILE A 68 3.81 -10.31 20.47
N PRO A 69 4.51 -10.17 19.33
CA PRO A 69 4.71 -8.88 18.68
C PRO A 69 3.41 -8.16 18.34
N VAL A 70 3.35 -6.87 18.67
CA VAL A 70 2.23 -5.98 18.35
C VAL A 70 2.69 -4.88 17.40
N PHE A 71 1.99 -4.74 16.27
CA PHE A 71 2.24 -3.70 15.27
C PHE A 71 1.16 -2.61 15.33
N GLY A 72 1.58 -1.36 15.52
CA GLY A 72 0.66 -0.21 15.51
C GLY A 72 0.36 0.27 14.10
N SER A 73 -0.86 0.76 13.84
CA SER A 73 -1.25 1.31 12.55
C SER A 73 -2.18 2.50 12.70
N GLY A 74 -1.94 3.55 11.91
CA GLY A 74 -2.84 4.69 11.83
C GLY A 74 -2.09 6.01 11.77
N ASP A 75 -2.47 6.84 10.80
CA ASP A 75 -2.07 8.25 10.70
C ASP A 75 -0.57 8.53 10.59
N CYS A 76 0.20 7.54 10.11
CA CYS A 76 1.56 7.74 9.64
C CYS A 76 1.52 8.09 8.14
N ILE A 77 1.58 9.38 7.83
CA ILE A 77 1.70 9.92 6.46
C ILE A 77 3.08 10.52 6.19
N GLU A 78 3.89 10.71 7.22
CA GLU A 78 5.28 11.19 7.17
C GLU A 78 6.22 10.23 7.90
N ALA A 79 7.49 10.22 7.49
CA ALA A 79 8.50 9.34 8.07
C ALA A 79 8.75 9.62 9.57
N SER A 80 8.75 10.89 9.96
CA SER A 80 8.89 11.34 11.37
C SER A 80 7.80 10.75 12.27
N GLN A 81 6.56 10.70 11.78
CA GLN A 81 5.43 10.13 12.51
C GLN A 81 5.64 8.63 12.76
N MET A 82 6.25 7.90 11.83
CA MET A 82 6.57 6.49 12.05
C MET A 82 7.57 6.32 13.20
N VAL A 83 8.61 7.17 13.23
CA VAL A 83 9.63 7.17 14.28
C VAL A 83 9.05 7.55 15.64
N GLU A 84 8.19 8.57 15.68
CA GLU A 84 7.44 8.94 16.89
C GLU A 84 6.60 7.76 17.39
N ARG A 85 5.88 7.08 16.51
CA ARG A 85 5.00 5.96 16.88
C ARG A 85 5.74 4.69 17.30
N MET A 86 7.00 4.51 16.90
CA MET A 86 7.84 3.46 17.46
C MET A 86 8.08 3.63 18.97
N GLN A 87 7.93 4.85 19.52
CA GLN A 87 8.08 5.11 20.95
C GLN A 87 6.90 4.59 21.79
N SER A 88 5.79 4.16 21.15
CA SER A 88 4.60 3.64 21.84
C SER A 88 4.75 2.20 22.36
N GLY A 89 5.95 1.63 22.35
CA GLY A 89 6.21 0.26 22.83
C GLY A 89 5.75 -0.84 21.86
N VAL A 90 5.41 -0.49 20.61
CA VAL A 90 5.07 -1.46 19.56
C VAL A 90 6.31 -2.10 18.96
N SER A 91 6.19 -3.32 18.46
CA SER A 91 7.26 -4.02 17.74
C SER A 91 7.50 -3.48 16.33
N GLY A 92 6.53 -2.73 15.79
CA GLY A 92 6.65 -2.08 14.49
C GLY A 92 5.42 -1.24 14.14
N VAL A 93 5.53 -0.47 13.05
CA VAL A 93 4.46 0.40 12.54
C VAL A 93 4.04 -0.05 11.14
N LEU A 94 2.74 -0.30 10.94
CA LEU A 94 2.16 -0.55 9.63
C LEU A 94 1.66 0.74 8.99
N VAL A 95 2.20 1.04 7.81
CA VAL A 95 1.89 2.24 7.03
C VAL A 95 1.09 1.86 5.79
N GLY A 96 -0.06 2.51 5.60
CA GLY A 96 -0.89 2.38 4.40
C GLY A 96 -0.78 3.62 3.52
N ARG A 97 -1.67 4.60 3.75
CA ARG A 97 -1.80 5.81 2.92
C ARG A 97 -0.49 6.62 2.80
N GLY A 98 0.35 6.64 3.84
CA GLY A 98 1.66 7.32 3.79
C GLY A 98 2.56 6.77 2.68
N ALA A 99 2.63 5.44 2.55
CA ALA A 99 3.43 4.77 1.52
C ALA A 99 2.92 5.05 0.09
N LEU A 100 1.60 5.22 -0.08
CA LEU A 100 1.03 5.61 -1.39
C LEU A 100 1.31 7.08 -1.74
N ARG A 101 1.40 7.98 -0.75
CA ARG A 101 1.77 9.39 -0.98
C ARG A 101 3.26 9.56 -1.23
N ASN A 102 4.06 8.73 -0.55
CA ASN A 102 5.50 8.79 -0.59
C ASN A 102 6.06 7.35 -0.50
N PRO A 103 6.34 6.71 -1.65
CA PRO A 103 6.93 5.37 -1.68
C PRO A 103 8.27 5.25 -0.94
N PHE A 104 8.99 6.37 -0.80
CA PHE A 104 10.29 6.46 -0.13
C PHE A 104 10.18 6.61 1.40
N ILE A 105 8.96 6.66 1.95
CA ILE A 105 8.73 6.92 3.38
C ILE A 105 9.45 5.92 4.30
N PHE A 106 9.58 4.65 3.89
CA PHE A 106 10.26 3.62 4.68
C PHE A 106 11.77 3.83 4.72
N GLU A 107 12.37 4.21 3.59
CA GLU A 107 13.79 4.57 3.50
C GLU A 107 14.08 5.78 4.40
N GLN A 108 13.23 6.81 4.31
CA GLN A 108 13.34 8.03 5.11
C GLN A 108 13.15 7.75 6.61
N ALA A 109 12.19 6.90 6.99
CA ALA A 109 12.00 6.50 8.38
C ALA A 109 13.21 5.72 8.91
N SER A 110 13.77 4.81 8.10
CA SER A 110 15.00 4.09 8.43
C SER A 110 16.20 5.03 8.63
N ALA A 111 16.34 6.06 7.78
CA ALA A 111 17.36 7.09 7.95
C ALA A 111 17.20 7.83 9.28
N LEU A 112 15.98 8.31 9.58
CA LEU A 112 15.67 8.99 10.84
C LEU A 112 15.97 8.13 12.07
N MET A 113 15.52 6.87 12.08
CA MET A 113 15.76 5.93 13.18
C MET A 113 17.26 5.66 13.41
N SER A 114 18.07 5.77 12.36
CA SER A 114 19.53 5.58 12.41
C SER A 114 20.30 6.88 12.64
N GLY A 115 19.62 8.02 12.87
CA GLY A 115 20.25 9.34 12.99
C GLY A 115 20.95 9.82 11.71
N ARG A 116 20.60 9.26 10.55
CA ARG A 116 21.14 9.67 9.24
C ARG A 116 20.30 10.81 8.64
N PRO A 117 20.90 11.69 7.82
CA PRO A 117 20.15 12.70 7.09
C PRO A 117 19.05 12.09 6.22
N VAL A 118 17.87 12.71 6.23
CA VAL A 118 16.77 12.36 5.34
C VAL A 118 16.98 13.05 4.01
N ARG A 119 17.08 12.28 2.93
CA ARG A 119 17.18 12.85 1.59
C ARG A 119 15.84 13.45 1.15
N ALA A 120 15.91 14.59 0.48
CA ALA A 120 14.79 15.12 -0.29
C ALA A 120 14.60 14.28 -1.54
N ILE A 121 13.37 13.86 -1.83
CA ILE A 121 13.03 13.12 -3.04
C ILE A 121 12.78 14.13 -4.15
N THR A 122 13.57 14.05 -5.22
CA THR A 122 13.46 14.97 -6.34
C THR A 122 12.22 14.67 -7.18
N HIS A 123 11.84 15.63 -8.02
CA HIS A 123 10.78 15.44 -9.00
C HIS A 123 11.13 14.31 -9.98
N GLU A 124 12.38 14.26 -10.44
CA GLU A 124 12.90 13.24 -11.34
C GLU A 124 12.75 11.82 -10.75
N GLU A 125 13.11 11.64 -9.47
CA GLU A 125 13.02 10.35 -8.78
C GLU A 125 11.57 9.86 -8.64
N ARG A 126 10.61 10.78 -8.48
CA ARG A 126 9.17 10.43 -8.47
C ARG A 126 8.71 9.94 -9.84
N GLY A 127 9.19 10.57 -10.91
CA GLY A 127 8.95 10.12 -12.28
C GLY A 127 9.52 8.73 -12.55
N ARG A 128 10.80 8.52 -12.20
CA ARG A 128 11.46 7.22 -12.32
C ARG A 128 10.74 6.12 -11.56
N PHE A 129 10.32 6.39 -10.32
CA PHE A 129 9.50 5.44 -9.55
C PHE A 129 8.23 5.03 -10.29
N LEU A 130 7.51 5.97 -10.93
CA LEU A 130 6.29 5.63 -11.67
C LEU A 130 6.57 4.82 -12.93
N LEU A 131 7.68 5.08 -13.62
CA LEU A 131 8.12 4.30 -14.78
C LEU A 131 8.52 2.88 -14.38
N GLU A 132 9.31 2.72 -13.32
CA GLU A 132 9.66 1.43 -12.72
C GLU A 132 8.41 0.68 -12.25
N TYR A 133 7.43 1.38 -11.67
CA TYR A 133 6.18 0.77 -11.24
C TYR A 133 5.35 0.25 -12.43
N ILE A 134 5.34 0.95 -13.57
CA ILE A 134 4.73 0.46 -14.81
C ILE A 134 5.43 -0.84 -15.25
N GLU A 135 6.76 -0.88 -15.26
CA GLU A 135 7.52 -2.08 -15.64
C GLU A 135 7.24 -3.26 -14.69
N LEU A 136 7.18 -3.00 -13.38
CA LEU A 136 6.80 -4.02 -12.39
C LEU A 136 5.41 -4.57 -12.67
N LEU A 137 4.43 -3.71 -12.95
CA LEU A 137 3.06 -4.13 -13.26
C LEU A 137 2.96 -4.88 -14.58
N GLN A 138 3.73 -4.50 -15.60
CA GLN A 138 3.78 -5.22 -16.88
C GLN A 138 4.30 -6.64 -16.68
N ASN A 139 5.25 -6.84 -15.76
CA ASN A 139 5.80 -8.15 -15.43
C ASN A 139 5.02 -8.92 -14.35
N GLU A 140 4.13 -8.24 -13.60
CA GLU A 140 3.29 -8.89 -12.60
C GLU A 140 2.32 -9.88 -13.28
N ARG A 141 2.17 -11.08 -12.70
CA ARG A 141 1.23 -12.12 -13.15
C ARG A 141 1.52 -12.70 -14.54
N LEU A 142 2.64 -12.36 -15.17
CA LEU A 142 3.14 -13.09 -16.34
C LEU A 142 3.53 -14.51 -15.88
N GLY A 143 2.68 -15.50 -16.17
CA GLY A 143 2.91 -16.90 -15.79
C GLY A 143 2.02 -17.44 -14.66
N GLU A 144 1.12 -16.63 -14.08
CA GLU A 144 0.07 -17.16 -13.21
C GLU A 144 -1.04 -17.79 -14.06
N SER A 145 -0.83 -19.02 -14.54
CA SER A 145 -1.83 -19.82 -15.25
C SER A 145 -3.12 -20.07 -14.42
N ALA A 146 -3.07 -19.83 -13.11
CA ALA A 146 -4.19 -19.87 -12.19
C ALA A 146 -4.17 -18.62 -11.30
N GLY A 147 -4.58 -17.47 -11.82
CA GLY A 147 -4.82 -16.30 -10.97
C GLY A 147 -5.77 -16.64 -9.83
N PHE A 148 -5.64 -15.94 -8.69
CA PHE A 148 -6.54 -15.97 -7.52
C PHE A 148 -8.01 -15.58 -7.87
N ARG A 149 -8.67 -16.35 -8.72
CA ARG A 149 -10.12 -16.41 -8.82
C ARG A 149 -10.54 -17.56 -7.92
N HIS A 150 -10.98 -17.23 -6.70
CA HIS A 150 -11.89 -18.13 -6.01
C HIS A 150 -13.14 -18.23 -6.88
N VAL A 151 -13.23 -19.30 -7.67
CA VAL A 151 -14.46 -19.67 -8.34
C VAL A 151 -15.28 -20.43 -7.31
N ALA A 152 -16.52 -20.00 -7.04
CA ALA A 152 -17.43 -20.76 -6.19
C ALA A 152 -17.54 -22.20 -6.73
N PRO A 153 -17.56 -23.24 -5.88
CA PRO A 153 -17.72 -24.61 -6.34
C PRO A 153 -18.94 -24.73 -7.27
N GLY A 154 -18.73 -25.10 -8.54
CA GLY A 154 -19.80 -25.31 -9.52
C GLY A 154 -19.72 -24.49 -10.82
N MET A 155 -18.85 -23.48 -10.91
CA MET A 155 -18.60 -22.79 -12.19
C MET A 155 -17.30 -23.32 -12.82
N GLY A 156 -17.43 -24.07 -13.92
CA GLY A 156 -16.28 -24.61 -14.65
C GLY A 156 -15.33 -23.51 -15.12
N ALA A 157 -14.04 -23.65 -14.82
CA ALA A 157 -13.01 -22.78 -15.36
C ALA A 157 -12.92 -22.98 -16.88
N ARG A 158 -12.98 -21.89 -17.66
CA ARG A 158 -12.65 -21.93 -19.09
C ARG A 158 -11.13 -22.01 -19.25
N PRO A 159 -10.61 -22.83 -20.20
CA PRO A 159 -9.18 -22.87 -20.46
C PRO A 159 -8.72 -21.52 -21.04
N VAL A 160 -7.68 -20.96 -20.46
CA VAL A 160 -6.98 -19.76 -20.96
C VAL A 160 -5.74 -20.26 -21.68
N SER A 161 -5.60 -19.90 -22.96
CA SER A 161 -4.44 -20.22 -23.79
C SER A 161 -3.15 -19.65 -23.17
N SER A 162 -2.09 -20.45 -23.18
CA SER A 162 -0.77 -20.16 -22.57
C SER A 162 0.09 -19.15 -23.34
N GLU A 163 -0.45 -18.50 -24.36
CA GLU A 163 0.27 -17.52 -25.17
C GLU A 163 -0.22 -16.11 -24.83
N PHE A 164 0.45 -15.48 -23.88
CA PHE A 164 0.38 -14.02 -23.74
C PHE A 164 1.35 -13.42 -24.74
N PRO A 165 0.92 -12.52 -25.65
CA PRO A 165 1.86 -11.80 -26.48
C PRO A 165 2.81 -11.03 -25.56
N VAL A 166 4.12 -11.22 -25.76
CA VAL A 166 5.15 -10.38 -25.16
C VAL A 166 4.79 -8.94 -25.54
N SER A 167 4.59 -8.08 -24.54
CA SER A 167 4.15 -6.70 -24.70
C SER A 167 5.20 -5.90 -25.47
N GLY A 168 5.08 -5.89 -26.80
CA GLY A 168 5.86 -5.04 -27.69
C GLY A 168 5.04 -3.83 -28.15
N GLU A 169 5.60 -2.64 -27.96
CA GLU A 169 5.55 -1.39 -28.75
C GLU A 169 4.29 -1.05 -29.59
N SER A 170 3.12 -1.59 -29.29
CA SER A 170 1.90 -1.25 -30.00
C SER A 170 1.44 0.14 -29.59
N ARG A 171 1.45 1.07 -30.55
CA ARG A 171 0.89 2.43 -30.39
C ARG A 171 -0.64 2.46 -30.41
N GLY A 172 -1.30 1.32 -30.64
CA GLY A 172 -2.76 1.22 -30.59
C GLY A 172 -3.32 1.22 -29.16
N PRO A 173 -4.65 1.33 -28.98
CA PRO A 173 -5.26 1.31 -27.65
C PRO A 173 -4.97 0.01 -26.89
N ALA A 174 -4.57 0.15 -25.63
CA ALA A 174 -4.22 -0.96 -24.74
C ALA A 174 -5.40 -1.90 -24.51
N ARG A 175 -5.09 -3.21 -24.47
CA ARG A 175 -6.04 -4.30 -24.20
C ARG A 175 -5.42 -5.27 -23.19
N GLY A 176 -6.25 -6.16 -22.64
CA GLY A 176 -5.78 -7.20 -21.73
C GLY A 176 -4.97 -6.66 -20.56
N HIS A 177 -3.75 -7.17 -20.41
CA HIS A 177 -2.84 -6.82 -19.31
C HIS A 177 -2.40 -5.35 -19.33
N ASP A 178 -2.07 -4.80 -20.50
CA ASP A 178 -1.67 -3.38 -20.61
C ASP A 178 -2.77 -2.43 -20.13
N LYS A 179 -4.05 -2.74 -20.47
CA LYS A 179 -5.19 -1.97 -19.97
C LYS A 179 -5.34 -2.08 -18.45
N TRP A 180 -5.02 -3.25 -17.89
CA TRP A 180 -5.01 -3.45 -16.44
C TRP A 180 -3.90 -2.62 -15.77
N VAL A 181 -2.69 -2.58 -16.34
CA VAL A 181 -1.58 -1.73 -15.85
C VAL A 181 -1.98 -0.26 -15.85
N ILE A 182 -2.52 0.26 -16.96
CA ILE A 182 -2.98 1.67 -17.04
C ILE A 182 -4.04 1.96 -15.96
N ASN A 183 -5.01 1.06 -15.77
CA ASN A 183 -6.04 1.23 -14.76
C ASN A 183 -5.51 1.19 -13.32
N LYS A 184 -4.43 0.43 -13.06
CA LYS A 184 -3.74 0.45 -11.76
C LYS A 184 -3.11 1.81 -11.48
N LEU A 185 -2.43 2.39 -12.47
CA LEU A 185 -1.88 3.73 -12.34
C LEU A 185 -2.99 4.75 -12.10
N ARG A 186 -4.09 4.73 -12.88
CA ARG A 186 -5.25 5.62 -12.69
C ARG A 186 -5.82 5.55 -11.27
N ALA A 187 -5.97 4.33 -10.73
CA ALA A 187 -6.53 4.13 -9.39
C ALA A 187 -5.66 4.73 -8.27
N LEU A 188 -4.34 4.76 -8.44
CA LEU A 188 -3.39 5.21 -7.43
C LEU A 188 -2.88 6.64 -7.66
N ASN A 189 -3.11 7.20 -8.84
CA ASN A 189 -2.58 8.48 -9.29
C ASN A 189 -2.87 9.64 -8.33
N SER A 190 -4.06 9.68 -7.72
CA SER A 190 -4.39 10.72 -6.73
C SER A 190 -3.50 10.72 -5.50
N TRP A 191 -2.89 9.57 -5.16
CA TRP A 191 -1.96 9.44 -4.06
C TRP A 191 -0.56 9.91 -4.45
N TYR A 192 -0.04 9.42 -5.58
CA TYR A 192 1.31 9.78 -6.04
C TYR A 192 1.46 11.25 -6.41
N THR A 193 0.37 11.92 -6.81
CA THR A 193 0.37 13.33 -7.20
C THR A 193 -0.12 14.27 -6.10
N LYS A 194 -0.36 13.77 -4.88
CA LYS A 194 -0.84 14.61 -3.78
C LYS A 194 0.27 15.55 -3.30
N GLY A 195 0.01 16.86 -3.34
CA GLY A 195 0.96 17.87 -2.89
C GLY A 195 2.07 18.19 -3.88
N ILE A 196 1.98 17.67 -5.11
CA ILE A 196 2.88 18.04 -6.22
C ILE A 196 2.23 19.17 -7.01
N ASP A 197 3.00 20.22 -7.30
CA ASP A 197 2.56 21.32 -8.16
C ASP A 197 2.10 20.81 -9.52
N ASN A 198 1.00 21.34 -10.03
CA ASN A 198 0.34 20.86 -11.26
C ASN A 198 -0.07 19.37 -11.26
N GLY A 199 -0.10 18.71 -10.09
CA GLY A 199 -0.51 17.31 -9.98
C GLY A 199 -1.93 17.03 -10.47
N SER A 200 -2.85 18.00 -10.46
CA SER A 200 -4.17 17.87 -11.08
C SER A 200 -4.12 17.70 -12.60
N HIS A 201 -3.27 18.47 -13.27
CA HIS A 201 -3.08 18.39 -14.72
C HIS A 201 -2.47 17.04 -15.11
N LEU A 202 -1.46 16.57 -14.36
CA LEU A 202 -0.91 15.22 -14.53
C LEU A 202 -2.00 14.15 -14.38
N ARG A 203 -2.91 14.30 -13.41
CA ARG A 203 -4.02 13.35 -13.23
C ARG A 203 -4.94 13.25 -14.44
N VAL A 204 -5.29 14.39 -15.02
CA VAL A 204 -6.11 14.46 -16.24
C VAL A 204 -5.39 13.75 -17.39
N ARG A 205 -4.10 14.05 -17.60
CA ARG A 205 -3.29 13.42 -18.67
C ARG A 205 -3.21 11.90 -18.51
N ILE A 206 -2.88 11.39 -17.31
CA ILE A 206 -2.82 9.94 -17.04
C ILE A 206 -4.18 9.27 -17.26
N ASN A 207 -5.29 9.93 -16.91
CA ASN A 207 -6.63 9.39 -17.16
C ASN A 207 -6.95 9.31 -18.67
N ALA A 208 -6.36 10.16 -19.49
CA ALA A 208 -6.49 10.13 -20.95
C ALA A 208 -5.52 9.15 -21.65
N ALA A 209 -4.55 8.57 -20.94
CA ALA A 209 -3.60 7.64 -21.54
C ALA A 209 -4.29 6.40 -22.12
N GLU A 210 -4.10 6.12 -23.41
CA GLU A 210 -4.73 4.99 -24.11
C GLU A 210 -3.82 3.79 -24.29
N SER A 211 -2.51 3.97 -24.14
CA SER A 211 -1.48 2.94 -24.33
C SER A 211 -0.37 3.10 -23.30
N ILE A 212 0.45 2.06 -23.10
CA ILE A 212 1.61 2.13 -22.20
C ILE A 212 2.62 3.17 -22.70
N PRO A 213 2.99 3.24 -24.00
CA PRO A 213 3.87 4.30 -24.50
C PRO A 213 3.35 5.70 -24.20
N HIS A 214 2.06 5.98 -24.44
CA HIS A 214 1.46 7.29 -24.13
C HIS A 214 1.48 7.58 -22.61
N LEU A 215 1.23 6.57 -21.77
CA LEU A 215 1.33 6.74 -20.32
C LEU A 215 2.76 7.09 -19.87
N ARG A 216 3.78 6.45 -20.44
CA ARG A 216 5.19 6.73 -20.15
C ARG A 216 5.59 8.13 -20.59
N GLU A 217 5.22 8.53 -21.81
CA GLU A 217 5.44 9.89 -22.33
C GLU A 217 4.84 10.96 -21.41
N ILE A 218 3.60 10.77 -20.94
CA ILE A 218 2.98 11.69 -19.97
C ILE A 218 3.80 11.85 -18.68
N ILE A 219 4.37 10.76 -18.17
CA ILE A 219 5.19 10.76 -16.95
C ILE A 219 6.53 11.42 -17.20
N GLU A 220 7.19 11.07 -18.31
CA GLU A 220 8.49 11.63 -18.72
C GLU A 220 8.39 13.14 -18.94
N ASP A 221 7.39 13.61 -19.69
CA ASP A 221 7.12 15.02 -19.92
C ASP A 221 6.92 15.81 -18.62
N PHE A 222 6.23 15.21 -17.65
CA PHE A 222 5.89 15.91 -16.41
C PHE A 222 7.04 15.91 -15.42
N PHE A 223 7.79 14.81 -15.30
CA PHE A 223 8.80 14.63 -14.26
C PHE A 223 10.24 14.83 -14.71
N LEU A 224 10.54 14.58 -15.99
CA LEU A 224 11.91 14.51 -16.51
C LEU A 224 12.21 15.61 -17.54
N ALA A 225 11.19 16.28 -18.08
CA ALA A 225 11.41 17.39 -19.00
C ALA A 225 12.17 18.54 -18.31
N PRO A 226 13.11 19.20 -19.00
CA PRO A 226 13.77 20.38 -18.47
C PRO A 226 12.73 21.45 -18.16
N VAL A 227 12.79 22.04 -16.96
CA VAL A 227 11.97 23.21 -16.65
C VAL A 227 12.36 24.31 -17.64
N SER A 228 11.43 24.70 -18.51
CA SER A 228 11.64 25.83 -19.40
C SER A 228 11.87 27.07 -18.53
N GLN A 229 13.03 27.72 -18.68
CA GLN A 229 13.41 28.94 -17.96
C GLN A 229 12.47 30.10 -18.28
#